data_AF-A0A1M5SSH8-F1
#
_entry.id   AF-A0A1M5SSH8-F1
#
_cell.length_a   1.000
_cell.length_b   1.000
_cell.length_c   1.000
_cell.angle_alpha   90.00
_cell.angle_beta   90.00
_cell.angle_gamma   90.00
#
_symmetry.space_group_name_H-M   'P 1'
#
loop_
_entity.id
_entity.type
_entity.pdbx_description
1 polymer ?
#
loop_
_entity_poly.entity_id
_entity_poly.type
_entity_poly.pdbx_seq_one_letter_code
_entity_poly.pdbx_strand_id
1 'polypeptide(L)'
;MKTRNTMKVLASIALLMLMNLTFGQNDYLKITKSDKENDFIKYPPGSRFELTDTNNNIVYSDKSSEKEFIINQTYKLTVYPTYKNTSNIYYLSEGKIEIKSNAEYFKAIKEHSTRKKNKQDYGYYEYDKSNFTNGLTMKKTLHKSSSNPKIYNATFEFNNGITMTYIDGEMTAEQNGEPLKIEGNYIIYTKSGVIKLSYRPTNGETWWFFKTYKN
;
A
#
# COMPACT_ATOMS: atom_id res chain seq x y z
N MET A 1 25.11 -26.10 -41.86
CA MET A 1 24.72 -26.87 -40.64
C MET A 1 24.71 -26.05 -39.34
N LYS A 2 25.57 -25.02 -39.16
CA LYS A 2 25.60 -24.17 -37.94
C LYS A 2 24.32 -23.39 -37.64
N THR A 3 23.57 -22.95 -38.66
CA THR A 3 22.37 -22.10 -38.52
C THR A 3 21.15 -22.81 -37.92
N ARG A 4 21.09 -24.14 -37.97
CA ARG A 4 19.94 -24.92 -37.49
C ARG A 4 19.94 -25.09 -35.97
N ASN A 5 21.12 -25.06 -35.34
CA ASN A 5 21.25 -25.17 -33.88
C ASN A 5 20.99 -23.82 -33.19
N THR A 6 21.39 -22.70 -33.80
CA THR A 6 21.13 -21.35 -33.25
C THR A 6 19.63 -21.02 -33.20
N MET A 7 18.85 -21.44 -34.19
CA MET A 7 17.41 -21.20 -34.21
C MET A 7 16.66 -21.98 -33.12
N LYS A 8 17.12 -23.21 -32.78
CA LYS A 8 16.53 -24.01 -31.69
C LYS A 8 16.78 -23.38 -30.32
N VAL A 9 18.00 -22.88 -30.07
CA VAL A 9 18.35 -22.22 -28.80
C VAL A 9 17.54 -20.95 -28.59
N LEU A 10 17.37 -20.13 -29.63
CA LEU A 10 16.55 -18.91 -29.57
C LEU A 10 15.07 -19.21 -29.28
N ALA A 11 14.51 -20.25 -29.91
CA ALA A 11 13.13 -20.68 -29.63
C ALA A 11 12.94 -21.17 -28.19
N SER A 12 13.91 -21.90 -27.63
CA SER A 12 13.88 -22.35 -26.23
C SER A 12 13.97 -21.18 -25.24
N ILE A 13 14.81 -20.18 -25.52
CA ILE A 13 14.93 -18.97 -24.67
C ILE A 13 13.65 -18.15 -24.72
N ALA A 14 13.05 -17.96 -25.90
CA ALA A 14 11.78 -17.25 -26.04
C ALA A 14 10.63 -17.95 -25.29
N LEU A 15 10.59 -19.29 -25.33
CA LEU A 15 9.60 -20.08 -24.60
C LEU A 15 9.77 -19.97 -23.08
N LEU A 16 11.02 -19.97 -22.58
CA LEU A 16 11.34 -19.74 -21.17
C LEU A 16 10.96 -18.32 -20.70
N MET A 17 11.11 -17.30 -21.54
CA MET A 17 10.67 -15.94 -21.20
C MET A 17 9.15 -15.82 -21.15
N LEU A 18 8.41 -16.50 -22.04
CA LEU A 18 6.95 -16.48 -22.06
C LEU A 18 6.34 -17.17 -20.83
N MET A 19 7.02 -18.17 -20.25
CA MET A 19 6.56 -18.85 -19.04
C MET A 19 6.66 -17.99 -17.77
N ASN A 20 7.33 -16.84 -17.80
CA ASN A 20 7.42 -15.91 -16.66
C ASN A 20 6.30 -14.85 -16.64
N LEU A 21 5.38 -14.85 -17.60
CA LEU A 21 4.34 -13.81 -17.72
C LEU A 21 3.02 -14.13 -16.99
N THR A 22 2.88 -15.28 -16.32
CA THR A 22 1.58 -15.79 -15.87
C THR A 22 1.25 -15.67 -14.38
N PHE A 23 2.08 -15.05 -13.54
CA PHE A 23 1.80 -14.94 -12.09
C PHE A 23 1.56 -13.52 -11.58
N GLY A 24 1.01 -12.66 -12.43
CA GLY A 24 0.59 -11.32 -12.06
C GLY A 24 -0.89 -11.20 -11.67
N GLN A 25 -1.50 -12.20 -11.04
CA GLN A 25 -2.78 -11.95 -10.34
C GLN A 25 -2.43 -11.12 -9.10
N ASN A 26 -2.60 -9.81 -9.22
CA ASN A 26 -2.29 -8.82 -8.19
C ASN A 26 -3.31 -8.89 -7.04
N ASP A 27 -3.47 -10.04 -6.43
CA ASP A 27 -4.35 -10.18 -5.28
C ASP A 27 -3.65 -9.65 -4.03
N TYR A 28 -4.41 -9.00 -3.15
CA TYR A 28 -3.93 -8.46 -1.90
C TYR A 28 -4.67 -9.12 -0.72
N LEU A 29 -3.98 -9.25 0.40
CA LEU A 29 -4.54 -9.85 1.61
C LEU A 29 -5.25 -8.76 2.43
N LYS A 30 -6.51 -9.01 2.79
CA LYS A 30 -7.30 -8.20 3.72
C LYS A 30 -7.68 -9.04 4.93
N ILE A 31 -7.42 -8.52 6.12
CA ILE A 31 -7.77 -9.14 7.40
C ILE A 31 -8.79 -8.23 8.05
N THR A 32 -10.02 -8.71 8.22
CA THR A 32 -11.08 -8.02 8.97
C THR A 32 -11.10 -8.63 10.35
N LYS A 33 -10.85 -7.83 11.40
CA LYS A 33 -10.65 -8.35 12.77
C LYS A 33 -11.93 -8.44 13.59
N SER A 34 -12.92 -7.62 13.27
CA SER A 34 -14.22 -7.56 13.93
C SER A 34 -15.27 -7.02 12.94
N ASP A 35 -16.54 -7.04 13.34
CA ASP A 35 -17.64 -6.47 12.55
C ASP A 35 -17.69 -4.93 12.57
N LYS A 36 -16.78 -4.29 13.32
CA LYS A 36 -16.71 -2.83 13.37
C LYS A 36 -16.25 -2.27 12.03
N GLU A 37 -16.93 -1.22 11.58
CA GLU A 37 -16.56 -0.53 10.36
C GLU A 37 -15.10 -0.06 10.43
N ASN A 38 -14.37 -0.28 9.34
CA ASN A 38 -12.95 0.08 9.21
C ASN A 38 -11.94 -0.66 10.12
N ASP A 39 -12.34 -1.72 10.83
CA ASP A 39 -11.41 -2.58 11.58
C ASP A 39 -10.79 -3.66 10.69
N PHE A 40 -9.96 -3.22 9.74
CA PHE A 40 -9.24 -4.11 8.83
C PHE A 40 -7.77 -3.72 8.65
N ILE A 41 -6.96 -4.72 8.30
CA ILE A 41 -5.56 -4.56 7.89
C ILE A 41 -5.42 -5.06 6.45
N LYS A 42 -4.68 -4.33 5.62
CA LYS A 42 -4.37 -4.74 4.25
C LYS A 42 -2.87 -4.96 4.08
N TYR A 43 -2.52 -5.98 3.31
CA TYR A 43 -1.16 -6.29 2.91
C TYR A 43 -1.03 -6.21 1.40
N PRO A 44 0.09 -5.69 0.87
CA PRO A 44 0.27 -5.52 -0.55
C PRO A 44 0.33 -6.87 -1.28
N PRO A 45 0.11 -6.87 -2.61
CA PRO A 45 0.27 -8.07 -3.42
C PRO A 45 1.62 -8.76 -3.24
N GLY A 46 1.60 -10.09 -3.36
CA GLY A 46 2.76 -10.96 -3.16
C GLY A 46 3.09 -11.27 -1.70
N SER A 47 2.35 -10.70 -0.73
CA SER A 47 2.50 -11.09 0.67
C SER A 47 2.06 -12.55 0.85
N ARG A 48 2.93 -13.39 1.43
CA ARG A 48 2.58 -14.77 1.78
C ARG A 48 1.91 -14.81 3.15
N PHE A 49 1.03 -15.78 3.40
CA PHE A 49 0.44 -15.94 4.72
C PHE A 49 0.02 -17.38 5.01
N GLU A 50 0.03 -17.72 6.29
CA GLU A 50 -0.38 -19.01 6.81
C GLU A 50 -1.30 -18.78 8.00
N LEU A 51 -2.51 -19.33 7.94
CA LEU A 51 -3.44 -19.41 9.06
C LEU A 51 -3.37 -20.81 9.66
N THR A 52 -3.00 -20.91 10.92
CA THR A 52 -2.94 -22.18 11.65
C THR A 52 -3.99 -22.27 12.74
N ASP A 53 -4.56 -23.46 12.90
CA ASP A 53 -5.44 -23.78 14.03
C ASP A 53 -4.65 -23.93 15.35
N THR A 54 -5.36 -24.30 16.43
CA THR A 54 -4.76 -24.54 17.76
C THR A 54 -3.82 -25.74 17.82
N ASN A 55 -3.88 -26.63 16.83
CA ASN A 55 -3.00 -27.79 16.68
C ASN A 55 -1.81 -27.50 15.74
N ASN A 56 -1.65 -26.25 15.31
CA ASN A 56 -0.66 -25.79 14.32
C ASN A 56 -0.82 -26.38 12.91
N ASN A 57 -2.01 -26.88 12.54
CA ASN A 57 -2.28 -27.27 11.16
C ASN A 57 -2.60 -26.03 10.32
N ILE A 58 -2.03 -25.95 9.12
CA ILE A 58 -2.36 -24.88 8.16
C ILE A 58 -3.76 -25.15 7.60
N VAL A 59 -4.71 -24.27 7.91
CA VAL A 59 -6.11 -24.37 7.45
C VAL A 59 -6.42 -23.42 6.30
N TYR A 60 -5.63 -22.36 6.13
CA TYR A 60 -5.80 -21.37 5.06
C TYR A 60 -4.47 -20.68 4.74
N SER A 61 -4.20 -20.38 3.47
CA SER A 61 -2.93 -19.76 3.04
C SER A 61 -3.08 -18.97 1.73
N ASP A 62 -2.00 -18.30 1.30
CA ASP A 62 -1.94 -17.64 -0.01
C ASP A 62 -2.05 -18.59 -1.21
N LYS A 63 -1.95 -19.91 -0.97
CA LYS A 63 -2.09 -20.96 -1.98
C LYS A 63 -3.48 -21.60 -2.01
N SER A 64 -4.35 -21.25 -1.07
CA SER A 64 -5.70 -21.79 -1.00
C SER A 64 -6.53 -21.35 -2.21
N SER A 65 -7.42 -22.23 -2.69
CA SER A 65 -8.34 -21.92 -3.79
C SER A 65 -9.44 -20.94 -3.37
N GLU A 66 -9.83 -20.99 -2.11
CA GLU A 66 -10.87 -20.14 -1.53
C GLU A 66 -10.35 -18.71 -1.40
N LYS A 67 -11.19 -17.73 -1.75
CA LYS A 67 -10.85 -16.30 -1.64
C LYS A 67 -11.20 -15.69 -0.28
N GLU A 68 -11.86 -16.45 0.59
CA GLU A 68 -12.27 -15.99 1.91
C GLU A 68 -12.21 -17.16 2.91
N PHE A 69 -11.88 -16.83 4.16
CA PHE A 69 -11.95 -17.74 5.31
C PHE A 69 -12.54 -17.01 6.52
N ILE A 70 -13.59 -17.58 7.11
CA ILE A 70 -14.26 -17.02 8.30
C ILE A 70 -13.57 -17.51 9.57
N ILE A 71 -13.26 -16.58 10.47
CA ILE A 71 -12.66 -16.87 11.76
C ILE A 71 -13.78 -17.15 12.77
N ASN A 72 -13.98 -18.42 13.10
CA ASN A 72 -15.03 -18.92 14.00
C ASN A 72 -14.49 -19.57 15.29
N GLN A 73 -13.17 -19.58 15.45
CA GLN A 73 -12.45 -20.03 16.64
C GLN A 73 -11.10 -19.29 16.68
N THR A 74 -10.27 -19.59 17.68
CA THR A 74 -8.94 -18.98 17.75
C THR A 74 -8.00 -19.58 16.71
N TYR A 75 -7.42 -18.72 15.86
CA TYR A 75 -6.37 -19.07 14.91
C TYR A 75 -5.15 -18.17 15.07
N LYS A 76 -3.99 -18.67 14.64
CA LYS A 76 -2.77 -17.89 14.51
C LYS A 76 -2.52 -17.59 13.04
N LEU A 77 -2.55 -16.31 12.68
CA LEU A 77 -2.21 -15.85 11.34
C LEU A 77 -0.77 -15.32 11.33
N THR A 78 0.08 -15.90 10.47
CA THR A 78 1.42 -15.41 10.20
C THR A 78 1.47 -14.82 8.79
N VAL A 79 1.82 -13.54 8.68
CA VAL A 79 1.93 -12.84 7.39
C VAL A 79 3.39 -12.50 7.12
N TYR A 80 3.86 -12.74 5.90
CA TYR A 80 5.21 -12.46 5.41
C TYR A 80 5.15 -11.37 4.33
N PRO A 81 5.26 -10.08 4.71
CA PRO A 81 5.10 -8.99 3.76
C PRO A 81 6.32 -8.88 2.83
N THR A 82 6.11 -8.50 1.57
CA THR A 82 7.18 -8.39 0.57
C THR A 82 8.19 -7.28 0.83
N TYR A 83 7.81 -6.27 1.62
CA TYR A 83 8.62 -5.07 1.88
C TYR A 83 9.50 -5.15 3.13
N LYS A 84 9.49 -6.26 3.87
CA LYS A 84 10.34 -6.44 5.05
C LYS A 84 10.64 -7.92 5.33
N ASN A 85 11.77 -8.18 5.95
CA ASN A 85 12.24 -9.55 6.23
C ASN A 85 11.63 -10.19 7.49
N THR A 86 10.79 -9.45 8.23
CA THR A 86 10.13 -9.94 9.45
C THR A 86 8.66 -10.23 9.18
N SER A 87 8.11 -11.30 9.77
CA SER A 87 6.68 -11.58 9.72
C SER A 87 5.86 -10.70 10.68
N ASN A 88 4.55 -10.69 10.48
CA ASN A 88 3.56 -10.19 11.44
C ASN A 88 2.74 -11.38 11.94
N ILE A 89 2.53 -11.47 13.24
CA ILE A 89 1.73 -12.53 13.86
C ILE A 89 0.48 -11.90 14.46
N TYR A 90 -0.67 -12.51 14.18
CA TYR A 90 -1.97 -12.16 14.74
C TYR A 90 -2.62 -13.39 15.37
N TYR A 91 -3.31 -13.19 16.48
CA TYR A 91 -4.21 -14.18 17.05
C TYR A 91 -5.63 -13.66 16.83
N LEU A 92 -6.40 -14.38 16.04
CA LEU A 92 -7.74 -13.98 15.59
C LEU A 92 -8.76 -14.93 16.22
N SER A 93 -9.73 -14.39 16.94
CA SER A 93 -10.85 -15.13 17.52
C SER A 93 -12.17 -14.91 16.77
N GLU A 94 -12.25 -13.87 15.95
CA GLU A 94 -13.40 -13.50 15.13
C GLU A 94 -12.94 -12.80 13.83
N GLY A 95 -13.90 -12.49 12.94
CA GLY A 95 -13.67 -11.78 11.70
C GLY A 95 -13.43 -12.70 10.50
N LYS A 96 -12.63 -12.23 9.53
CA LYS A 96 -12.34 -13.00 8.31
C LYS A 96 -11.06 -12.58 7.60
N ILE A 97 -10.53 -13.51 6.82
CA ILE A 97 -9.39 -13.30 5.92
C ILE A 97 -9.89 -13.37 4.49
N GLU A 98 -9.55 -12.37 3.68
CA GLU A 98 -9.98 -12.26 2.29
C GLU A 98 -8.75 -12.06 1.37
N ILE A 99 -8.70 -12.80 0.28
CA ILE A 99 -7.82 -12.56 -0.87
C ILE A 99 -8.61 -11.75 -1.89
N LYS A 100 -8.33 -10.46 -2.00
CA LYS A 100 -9.06 -9.54 -2.88
C LYS A 100 -8.26 -9.26 -4.13
N SER A 101 -8.92 -9.24 -5.29
CA SER A 101 -8.25 -8.86 -6.52
C SER A 101 -8.01 -7.36 -6.58
N ASN A 102 -6.80 -6.94 -6.97
CA ASN A 102 -6.55 -5.55 -7.33
C ASN A 102 -7.41 -5.10 -8.52
N ALA A 103 -7.97 -6.00 -9.33
CA ALA A 103 -8.89 -5.61 -10.39
C ALA A 103 -10.10 -4.85 -9.82
N GLU A 104 -10.62 -5.22 -8.63
CA GLU A 104 -11.70 -4.49 -7.97
C GLU A 104 -11.23 -3.13 -7.43
N TYR A 105 -10.02 -3.09 -6.86
CA TYR A 105 -9.39 -1.84 -6.39
C TYR A 105 -9.16 -0.85 -7.55
N PHE A 106 -8.56 -1.32 -8.65
CA PHE A 106 -8.33 -0.51 -9.84
C PHE A 106 -9.62 -0.24 -10.62
N LYS A 107 -10.64 -1.11 -10.56
CA LYS A 107 -11.96 -0.84 -11.15
C LYS A 107 -12.65 0.28 -10.38
N ALA A 108 -12.63 0.28 -9.06
CA ALA A 108 -13.14 1.39 -8.26
C ALA A 108 -12.39 2.71 -8.55
N ILE A 109 -11.06 2.66 -8.69
CA ILE A 109 -10.25 3.82 -9.11
C ILE A 109 -10.58 4.25 -10.55
N LYS A 110 -10.74 3.30 -11.47
CA LYS A 110 -11.04 3.56 -12.88
C LYS A 110 -12.44 4.15 -13.03
N GLU A 111 -13.42 3.65 -12.29
CA GLU A 111 -14.78 4.20 -12.21
C GLU A 111 -14.79 5.60 -11.59
N HIS A 112 -13.93 5.86 -10.60
CA HIS A 112 -13.66 7.23 -10.13
C HIS A 112 -13.02 8.10 -11.21
N SER A 113 -12.11 7.56 -12.03
CA SER A 113 -11.45 8.31 -13.10
C SER A 113 -12.34 8.56 -14.34
N THR A 114 -13.36 7.72 -14.57
CA THR A 114 -14.27 7.82 -15.72
C THR A 114 -15.56 8.56 -15.40
N ARG A 115 -15.92 8.74 -14.12
CA ARG A 115 -16.90 9.75 -13.70
C ARG A 115 -16.31 11.13 -14.00
N LYS A 116 -16.68 11.62 -15.19
CA LYS A 116 -16.46 12.95 -15.79
C LYS A 116 -15.37 13.80 -15.13
N LYS A 117 -14.35 14.08 -15.95
CA LYS A 117 -13.38 15.18 -15.91
C LYS A 117 -14.03 16.57 -15.67
N ASN A 118 -14.71 16.77 -14.55
CA ASN A 118 -14.75 18.09 -13.94
C ASN A 118 -13.32 18.31 -13.45
N LYS A 119 -12.69 19.40 -13.89
CA LYS A 119 -11.28 19.77 -13.70
C LYS A 119 -10.84 19.91 -12.23
N GLN A 120 -11.59 19.37 -11.27
CA GLN A 120 -11.40 19.51 -9.83
C GLN A 120 -11.11 18.18 -9.11
N ASP A 121 -11.30 17.01 -9.75
CA ASP A 121 -11.20 15.71 -9.07
C ASP A 121 -9.91 14.94 -9.34
N TYR A 122 -8.78 15.59 -9.07
CA TYR A 122 -7.60 14.88 -8.56
C TYR A 122 -7.27 15.42 -7.17
N GLY A 123 -8.10 15.04 -6.19
CA GLY A 123 -7.81 15.21 -4.76
C GLY A 123 -8.00 16.61 -4.19
N TYR A 124 -8.99 17.39 -4.65
CA TYR A 124 -9.45 18.54 -3.88
C TYR A 124 -10.38 18.04 -2.77
N TYR A 125 -9.84 17.81 -1.58
CA TYR A 125 -10.67 17.75 -0.38
C TYR A 125 -11.05 19.18 -0.04
N GLU A 126 -12.32 19.54 -0.26
CA GLU A 126 -12.84 20.80 0.22
C GLU A 126 -12.80 20.76 1.76
N TYR A 127 -11.96 21.62 2.32
CA TYR A 127 -11.72 21.73 3.74
C TYR A 127 -13.00 22.18 4.45
N ASP A 128 -13.69 21.23 5.09
CA ASP A 128 -14.79 21.53 6.01
C ASP A 128 -14.26 21.56 7.45
N LYS A 129 -14.08 22.78 7.96
CA LYS A 129 -13.63 23.04 9.34
C LYS A 129 -14.63 22.53 10.39
N SER A 130 -15.88 22.30 10.02
CA SER A 130 -16.99 22.03 10.95
C SER A 130 -17.28 20.54 11.21
N ASN A 131 -16.82 19.63 10.34
CA ASN A 131 -17.09 18.19 10.41
C ASN A 131 -15.89 17.33 10.89
N PHE A 132 -14.95 17.93 11.63
CA PHE A 132 -13.68 17.32 12.00
C PHE A 132 -13.80 16.31 13.16
N THR A 133 -13.82 15.00 12.88
CA THR A 133 -13.89 13.94 13.90
C THR A 133 -12.61 13.08 13.94
N ASN A 134 -11.93 13.05 15.10
CA ASN A 134 -11.06 12.01 15.68
C ASN A 134 -10.04 11.20 14.81
N GLY A 135 -9.50 11.72 13.70
CA GLY A 135 -8.49 11.03 12.88
C GLY A 135 -7.28 11.89 12.47
N LEU A 136 -6.14 11.26 12.16
CA LEU A 136 -5.02 11.93 11.50
C LEU A 136 -5.41 12.19 10.04
N THR A 137 -5.28 13.43 9.57
CA THR A 137 -5.64 13.85 8.21
C THR A 137 -4.48 14.60 7.57
N MET A 138 -4.46 14.68 6.23
CA MET A 138 -3.37 15.28 5.46
C MET A 138 -3.92 16.15 4.33
N LYS A 139 -3.50 17.41 4.27
CA LYS A 139 -3.70 18.31 3.13
C LYS A 139 -2.48 18.21 2.20
N LYS A 140 -2.72 18.14 0.89
CA LYS A 140 -1.67 18.08 -0.13
C LYS A 140 -1.73 19.29 -1.05
N THR A 141 -0.61 19.97 -1.20
CA THR A 141 -0.43 21.09 -2.16
C THR A 141 0.58 20.66 -3.22
N LEU A 142 0.28 20.85 -4.50
CA LEU A 142 1.17 20.51 -5.61
C LEU A 142 1.53 21.76 -6.41
N HIS A 143 2.78 21.84 -6.85
CA HIS A 143 3.22 22.84 -7.81
C HIS A 143 4.21 22.22 -8.78
N LYS A 144 4.29 22.73 -10.01
CA LYS A 144 5.29 22.24 -10.97
C LYS A 144 6.69 22.63 -10.49
N SER A 145 7.64 21.71 -10.64
CA SER A 145 9.04 22.02 -10.39
C SER A 145 9.55 23.03 -11.42
N SER A 146 10.26 24.05 -10.94
CA SER A 146 10.92 25.04 -11.79
C SER A 146 12.19 24.47 -12.45
N SER A 147 12.88 23.54 -11.79
CA SER A 147 14.09 22.91 -12.32
C SER A 147 13.78 21.75 -13.28
N ASN A 148 12.65 21.04 -13.08
CA ASN A 148 12.21 19.96 -13.94
C ASN A 148 10.68 19.98 -14.16
N PRO A 149 10.18 20.63 -15.23
CA PRO A 149 8.75 20.77 -15.49
C PRO A 149 7.97 19.46 -15.71
N LYS A 150 8.66 18.30 -15.78
CA LYS A 150 8.03 16.97 -15.90
C LYS A 150 7.63 16.37 -14.55
N ILE A 151 8.00 17.00 -13.44
CA ILE A 151 7.64 16.57 -12.09
C ILE A 151 6.92 17.68 -11.32
N TYR A 152 6.27 17.26 -10.25
CA TYR A 152 5.62 18.11 -9.28
C TYR A 152 6.40 18.09 -7.96
N ASN A 153 6.50 19.27 -7.36
CA ASN A 153 6.86 19.46 -5.97
C ASN A 153 5.57 19.41 -5.14
N ALA A 154 5.69 18.98 -3.89
CA ALA A 154 4.54 18.74 -3.03
C ALA A 154 4.79 19.19 -1.60
N THR A 155 3.75 19.71 -0.96
CA THR A 155 3.70 19.93 0.49
C THR A 155 2.56 19.09 1.06
N PHE A 156 2.81 18.36 2.13
CA PHE A 156 1.85 17.54 2.86
C PHE A 156 1.74 18.04 4.30
N GLU A 157 0.59 18.61 4.66
CA GLU A 157 0.33 19.22 5.96
C GLU A 157 -0.65 18.34 6.73
N PHE A 158 -0.18 17.72 7.81
CA PHE A 158 -1.02 16.92 8.69
C PHE A 158 -1.61 17.77 9.81
N ASN A 159 -2.82 17.41 10.26
CA ASN A 159 -3.53 18.12 11.32
C ASN A 159 -2.89 18.07 12.71
N ASN A 160 -1.84 17.27 12.88
CA ASN A 160 -1.05 17.19 14.12
C ASN A 160 0.24 18.01 14.06
N GLY A 161 0.33 18.95 13.10
CA GLY A 161 1.45 19.88 12.95
C GLY A 161 2.65 19.32 12.21
N ILE A 162 2.53 18.14 11.59
CA ILE A 162 3.59 17.59 10.74
C ILE A 162 3.46 18.19 9.35
N THR A 163 4.54 18.79 8.86
CA THR A 163 4.66 19.28 7.48
C THR A 163 5.76 18.51 6.79
N MET A 164 5.49 18.03 5.58
CA MET A 164 6.47 17.35 4.75
C MET A 164 6.52 17.99 3.38
N THR A 165 7.71 18.17 2.84
CA THR A 165 7.88 18.83 1.54
C THR A 165 8.78 18.00 0.64
N TYR A 166 8.35 17.81 -0.60
CA TYR A 166 9.13 17.23 -1.67
C TYR A 166 9.47 18.34 -2.67
N ILE A 167 10.76 18.67 -2.79
CA ILE A 167 11.27 19.66 -3.74
C ILE A 167 12.36 19.00 -4.57
N ASP A 168 12.12 18.87 -5.88
CA ASP A 168 13.14 18.55 -6.88
C ASP A 168 13.96 17.27 -6.61
N GLY A 169 13.37 16.27 -5.94
CA GLY A 169 14.07 15.03 -5.58
C GLY A 169 14.26 14.84 -4.08
N GLU A 170 14.19 15.92 -3.32
CA GLU A 170 14.53 15.94 -1.91
C GLU A 170 13.28 16.01 -1.03
N MET A 171 13.25 15.18 0.00
CA MET A 171 12.16 15.11 0.97
C MET A 171 12.62 15.72 2.30
N THR A 172 11.86 16.68 2.82
CA THR A 172 12.04 17.26 4.15
C THR A 172 10.78 17.08 4.99
N ALA A 173 10.93 17.10 6.31
CA ALA A 173 9.83 16.93 7.24
C ALA A 173 10.11 17.69 8.54
N GLU A 174 9.08 18.31 9.09
CA GLU A 174 9.11 19.03 10.36
C GLU A 174 7.81 18.77 11.13
N GLN A 175 7.85 18.96 12.45
CA GLN A 175 6.68 18.94 13.32
C GLN A 175 6.70 20.18 14.21
N ASN A 176 5.73 21.08 14.01
CA ASN A 176 5.67 22.36 14.71
C ASN A 176 6.97 23.18 14.59
N GLY A 177 7.59 23.18 13.40
CA GLY A 177 8.85 23.88 13.10
C GLY A 177 10.12 23.14 13.52
N GLU A 178 10.01 21.99 14.19
CA GLU A 178 11.17 21.18 14.56
C GLU A 178 11.45 20.11 13.49
N PRO A 179 12.70 19.98 12.99
CA PRO A 179 13.01 19.00 11.95
C PRO A 179 12.81 17.57 12.43
N LEU A 180 12.22 16.74 11.57
CA LEU A 180 12.00 15.31 11.82
C LEU A 180 13.06 14.47 11.12
N LYS A 181 13.39 13.32 11.72
CA LYS A 181 14.26 12.34 11.07
C LYS A 181 13.52 11.64 9.93
N ILE A 182 14.15 11.59 8.77
CA ILE A 182 13.70 10.82 7.60
C ILE A 182 14.67 9.67 7.37
N GLU A 183 14.13 8.47 7.13
CA GLU A 183 14.89 7.30 6.68
C GLU A 183 14.48 6.94 5.24
N GLY A 184 15.46 6.99 4.33
CA GLY A 184 15.20 6.91 2.89
C GLY A 184 14.35 8.10 2.41
N ASN A 185 13.38 7.82 1.54
CA ASN A 185 12.50 8.87 0.96
C ASN A 185 11.08 8.85 1.54
N TYR A 186 10.77 7.93 2.46
CA TYR A 186 9.38 7.57 2.75
C TYR A 186 9.05 7.40 4.23
N ILE A 187 10.04 7.22 5.11
CA ILE A 187 9.80 6.91 6.53
C ILE A 187 10.16 8.12 7.38
N ILE A 188 9.18 8.68 8.07
CA ILE A 188 9.32 9.88 8.90
C ILE A 188 9.05 9.51 10.35
N TYR A 189 10.01 9.80 11.23
CA TYR A 189 9.90 9.56 12.66
C TYR A 189 9.40 10.82 13.36
N THR A 190 8.28 10.69 14.06
CA THR A 190 7.61 11.76 14.80
C THR A 190 7.66 11.46 16.29
N LYS A 191 7.25 12.40 17.15
CA LYS A 191 7.11 12.13 18.60
C LYS A 191 6.05 11.07 18.92
N SER A 192 5.01 10.96 18.08
CA SER A 192 3.82 10.13 18.34
C SER A 192 3.80 8.82 17.56
N GLY A 193 4.74 8.62 16.63
CA GLY A 193 4.75 7.46 15.75
C GLY A 193 5.61 7.62 14.52
N VAL A 194 5.38 6.75 13.54
CA VAL A 194 6.09 6.71 12.26
C VAL A 194 5.09 6.92 11.12
N ILE A 195 5.34 7.89 10.25
CA ILE A 195 4.64 8.05 8.99
C ILE A 195 5.41 7.32 7.91
N LYS A 196 4.71 6.54 7.09
CA LYS A 196 5.17 6.09 5.79
C LYS A 196 4.41 6.86 4.73
N LEU A 197 5.08 7.70 3.94
CA LEU A 197 4.46 8.43 2.84
C LEU A 197 5.21 8.13 1.55
N SER A 198 4.52 7.60 0.56
CA SER A 198 5.03 7.39 -0.79
C SER A 198 4.45 8.43 -1.72
N TYR A 199 5.31 9.08 -2.50
CA TYR A 199 4.94 10.11 -3.46
C TYR A 199 5.51 9.81 -4.84
N ARG A 200 4.71 9.99 -5.89
CA ARG A 200 5.13 9.85 -7.28
C ARG A 200 5.16 11.24 -7.94
N PRO A 201 6.35 11.85 -8.12
CA PRO A 201 6.47 13.22 -8.61
C PRO A 201 5.97 13.43 -10.03
N THR A 202 5.95 12.39 -10.87
CA THR A 202 5.53 12.51 -12.28
C THR A 202 4.02 12.76 -12.45
N ASN A 203 3.20 12.39 -11.47
CA ASN A 203 1.74 12.51 -11.57
C ASN A 203 1.06 12.97 -10.26
N GLY A 204 1.82 13.17 -9.19
CA GLY A 204 1.29 13.64 -7.91
C GLY A 204 0.58 12.57 -7.09
N GLU A 205 0.62 11.28 -7.47
CA GLU A 205 0.02 10.20 -6.68
C GLU A 205 0.69 10.10 -5.31
N THR A 206 -0.10 9.84 -4.28
CA THR A 206 0.35 9.82 -2.89
C THR A 206 -0.35 8.70 -2.12
N TRP A 207 0.43 7.95 -1.35
CA TRP A 207 -0.08 6.99 -0.38
C TRP A 207 0.57 7.27 0.96
N TRP A 208 -0.17 7.16 2.04
CA TRP A 208 0.41 7.32 3.36
C TRP A 208 -0.23 6.39 4.38
N PHE A 209 0.55 6.11 5.42
CA PHE A 209 0.14 5.30 6.56
C PHE A 209 0.82 5.86 7.81
N PHE A 210 0.10 5.89 8.93
CA PHE A 210 0.63 6.31 10.21
C PHE A 210 0.57 5.16 11.21
N LYS A 211 1.71 4.87 11.86
CA LYS A 211 1.82 3.90 12.93
C LYS A 211 2.15 4.63 14.24
N THR A 212 1.24 4.60 15.20
CA THR A 212 1.52 5.12 16.55
C THR A 212 2.59 4.28 17.25
N TYR A 213 3.38 4.90 18.13
CA TYR A 213 4.10 4.13 19.14
C TYR A 213 3.07 3.56 20.13
N LYS A 214 3.24 2.30 20.51
CA LYS A 214 2.46 1.76 21.64
C LYS A 214 3.02 2.43 22.89
N ASN A 215 2.19 3.18 23.60
CA ASN A 215 2.45 3.49 25.00
C ASN A 215 2.31 2.22 25.84
#